data_AF-W4RSN8-F1
#
_entry.id   AF-W4RSN8-F1
#
_cell.length_a   1.000
_cell.length_b   1.000
_cell.length_c   1.000
_cell.angle_alpha   90.00
_cell.angle_beta   90.00
_cell.angle_gamma   90.00
#
_symmetry.space_group_name_H-M   'P 1'
#
loop_
_entity.id
_entity.type
_entity.pdbx_description
1 polymer ?
#
loop_
_entity_poly.entity_id
_entity_poly.type
_entity_poly.pdbx_seq_one_letter_code
_entity_poly.pdbx_strand_id
1 'polypeptide(L)' 'MIEQHAIENEFQKYNRLKVDLLKISKCIECCEEKEEQAFYQNLAIEYSKELKNLKKSIENEYHIILCDRCVH' A
#
# COMPACT_ATOMS: atom_id res chain seq x y z
N MET A 1 -27.59 8.55 -6.60
CA MET A 1 -26.28 9.15 -6.26
C MET A 1 -25.44 8.15 -5.48
N ILE A 2 -24.95 7.07 -6.12
CA ILE A 2 -24.26 5.96 -5.41
C ILE A 2 -22.76 5.89 -5.76
N GLU A 3 -22.32 6.44 -6.90
CA GLU A 3 -20.94 6.29 -7.39
C GLU A 3 -19.86 7.08 -6.64
N GLN A 4 -20.18 8.23 -6.02
CA GLN A 4 -19.15 9.09 -5.40
C GLN A 4 -18.46 8.44 -4.18
N HIS A 5 -19.16 7.62 -3.39
CA HIS A 5 -18.55 6.95 -2.23
C HIS A 5 -17.63 5.77 -2.61
N ALA A 6 -17.77 5.20 -3.80
CA ALA A 6 -17.00 4.02 -4.19
C ALA A 6 -15.51 4.34 -4.39
N ILE A 7 -15.20 5.41 -5.14
CA ILE A 7 -13.83 5.84 -5.39
C ILE A 7 -13.13 6.30 -4.10
N GLU A 8 -13.84 7.00 -3.21
CA GLU A 8 -13.30 7.44 -1.91
C GLU A 8 -12.92 6.25 -1.03
N ASN A 9 -13.75 5.20 -1.00
CA ASN A 9 -13.44 3.97 -0.26
C ASN A 9 -12.19 3.26 -0.82
N GLU A 10 -12.04 3.21 -2.14
CA GLU A 10 -10.86 2.63 -2.77
C GLU A 10 -9.58 3.44 -2.46
N PHE A 11 -9.66 4.77 -2.46
CA PHE A 11 -8.54 5.61 -2.00
C PHE A 11 -8.23 5.42 -0.52
N GLN A 12 -9.25 5.27 0.33
CA GLN A 12 -9.02 4.98 1.75
C GLN A 12 -8.30 3.65 1.94
N LYS A 13 -8.69 2.60 1.21
CA LYS A 13 -7.98 1.31 1.22
C LYS A 13 -6.54 1.47 0.74
N TYR A 14 -6.33 2.15 -0.38
CA TYR A 14 -5.01 2.43 -0.93
C TYR A 14 -4.11 3.18 0.06
N ASN A 15 -4.64 4.19 0.75
CA ASN A 15 -3.89 4.96 1.74
C ASN A 15 -3.59 4.16 3.01
N ARG A 16 -4.52 3.32 3.49
CA ARG A 16 -4.25 2.41 4.62
C ARG A 16 -3.11 1.45 4.29
N LEU A 17 -3.14 0.85 3.10
CA LEU A 17 -2.10 -0.06 2.65
C LEU A 17 -0.73 0.62 2.54
N LYS A 18 -0.67 1.88 2.10
CA LYS A 18 0.55 2.70 2.16
C LYS A 18 1.05 2.90 3.60
N VAL A 19 0.17 3.25 4.52
CA VAL A 19 0.53 3.45 5.93
C VAL A 19 1.05 2.16 6.56
N ASP A 20 0.43 1.03 6.25
CA ASP A 20 0.84 -0.27 6.80
C ASP A 20 2.20 -0.70 6.23
N LEU A 21 2.46 -0.47 4.93
CA LEU A 21 3.80 -0.64 4.36
C LEU A 21 4.87 0.20 5.07
N LEU A 22 4.57 1.46 5.41
CA LEU A 22 5.50 2.31 6.17
C LEU A 22 5.77 1.77 7.58
N LYS A 23 4.75 1.23 8.25
CA LYS A 23 4.94 0.58 9.56
C LYS A 23 5.80 -0.67 9.44
N ILE A 24 5.54 -1.52 8.45
CA ILE A 24 6.32 -2.74 8.22
C ILE A 24 7.78 -2.39 7.90
N SER A 25 8.01 -1.35 7.09
CA SER A 25 9.37 -0.85 6.81
C SER A 25 10.10 -0.47 8.09
N LYS A 26 9.44 0.25 9.01
CA LYS A 26 10.01 0.57 10.32
C LYS A 26 10.30 -0.67 11.16
N CYS A 27 9.45 -1.70 11.12
CA CYS A 27 9.72 -2.97 11.80
C CYS A 27 10.98 -3.66 11.23
N ILE A 28 11.20 -3.62 9.91
CA ILE A 28 12.41 -4.16 9.28
C ILE A 28 13.67 -3.42 9.76
N GLU A 29 13.58 -2.09 9.95
CA GLU A 29 14.67 -1.26 10.43
C GLU A 29 14.96 -1.41 11.93
N CYS A 30 13.92 -1.65 12.74
CA CYS A 30 14.03 -1.71 14.20
C CYS A 30 14.23 -3.13 14.77
N CYS A 31 13.95 -4.19 14.01
CA CYS A 31 14.14 -5.57 14.48
C CYS A 31 15.63 -5.96 14.47
N GLU A 32 16.13 -6.44 15.62
CA GLU A 32 17.48 -6.99 15.77
C GLU A 32 17.53 -8.49 15.39
N GLU A 33 16.39 -9.19 15.48
CA GLU A 33 16.27 -10.60 15.13
C GLU A 33 16.10 -10.81 13.62
N LYS A 34 17.05 -11.53 13.01
CA LYS A 34 17.07 -11.78 11.55
C LYS A 34 15.85 -12.54 11.04
N GLU A 35 15.30 -13.44 11.84
CA GLU A 35 14.13 -14.24 11.45
C GLU A 35 12.86 -13.37 11.38
N GLU A 36 12.68 -12.47 12.35
CA GLU A 36 11.59 -11.49 12.33
C GLU A 36 11.78 -10.47 11.20
N GLN A 37 13.02 -10.02 10.97
CA GLN A 37 13.32 -9.11 9.86
C GLN A 37 12.96 -9.74 8.51
N ALA A 38 13.30 -11.02 8.28
CA ALA A 38 12.94 -11.74 7.08
C ALA A 38 11.42 -11.90 6.93
N PHE A 39 10.71 -12.12 8.04
CA PHE A 39 9.24 -12.16 8.05
C PHE A 39 8.65 -10.80 7.60
N TYR A 40 9.07 -9.69 8.21
CA TYR A 40 8.59 -8.35 7.84
C TYR A 40 8.98 -7.96 6.40
N GLN A 41 10.16 -8.36 5.92
CA GLN A 41 10.56 -8.15 4.52
C GLN A 41 9.63 -8.87 3.55
N ASN A 42 9.30 -10.15 3.81
CA ASN A 42 8.35 -10.89 2.99
C ASN A 42 6.96 -10.25 3.03
N LEU A 43 6.52 -9.79 4.20
CA LEU A 43 5.25 -9.09 4.35
C LEU A 43 5.22 -7.78 3.55
N ALA A 44 6.31 -7.00 3.58
CA ALA A 44 6.45 -5.78 2.79
C ALA A 44 6.38 -6.06 1.29
N ILE A 45 6.98 -7.15 0.81
CA ILE A 45 6.91 -7.56 -0.60
C ILE A 45 5.46 -7.82 -1.00
N GLU A 46 4.71 -8.62 -0.23
CA GLU A 46 3.33 -8.95 -0.55
C GLU A 46 2.42 -7.71 -0.54
N TYR A 47 2.55 -6.87 0.48
CA TYR A 47 1.78 -5.62 0.57
C TYR A 47 2.13 -4.65 -0.57
N SER A 48 3.40 -4.62 -1.01
CA SER A 48 3.80 -3.77 -2.15
C SER A 48 3.20 -4.25 -3.48
N LYS A 49 3.00 -5.57 -3.64
CA LYS A 49 2.31 -6.15 -4.81
C LYS A 49 0.84 -5.78 -4.78
N GLU A 50 0.19 -5.94 -3.63
CA GLU A 50 -1.20 -5.57 -3.45
C GLU A 50 -1.43 -4.08 -3.71
N LEU A 51 -0.53 -3.21 -3.23
CA LEU A 51 -0.60 -1.77 -3.47
C LEU A 51 -0.52 -1.42 -4.95
N LYS A 52 0.39 -2.06 -5.69
CA LYS A 52 0.51 -1.88 -7.15
C LYS A 52 -0.72 -2.38 -7.89
N ASN A 53 -1.30 -3.50 -7.46
CA ASN A 53 -2.50 -4.05 -8.08
C ASN A 53 -3.71 -3.18 -7.83
N LEU A 54 -3.91 -2.73 -6.58
CA LEU A 54 -4.99 -1.82 -6.21
C LEU A 54 -4.85 -0.49 -6.94
N LYS A 55 -3.63 0.07 -7.02
CA LYS A 55 -3.36 1.27 -7.81
C LYS A 55 -3.85 1.11 -9.25
N LYS A 56 -3.39 0.06 -9.94
CA LYS A 56 -3.79 -0.22 -11.34
C LYS A 56 -5.30 -0.41 -11.48
N SER A 57 -5.93 -1.08 -10.51
CA SER A 57 -7.39 -1.27 -10.50
C SER A 57 -8.12 0.07 -10.46
N ILE A 58 -7.72 0.97 -9.55
CA ILE A 58 -8.33 2.29 -9.42
C ILE A 58 -8.06 3.15 -10.67
N GLU A 59 -6.82 3.14 -11.18
CA GLU A 59 -6.47 3.89 -12.40
C GLU A 59 -7.29 3.42 -13.61
N ASN A 60 -7.49 2.11 -13.76
CA ASN A 60 -8.27 1.53 -14.85
C ASN A 60 -9.78 1.74 -14.69
N GLU A 61 -10.32 1.60 -13.47
CA GLU A 61 -11.76 1.72 -13.21
C GLU A 61 -12.25 3.16 -13.32
N TYR A 62 -11.47 4.12 -12.79
CA TYR A 62 -11.87 5.52 -12.73
C TYR A 62 -11.16 6.39 -13.79
N HIS A 63 -10.31 5.81 -14.64
CA HIS A 63 -9.53 6.52 -15.67
C HIS A 63 -8.69 7.69 -15.11
N ILE A 64 -8.12 7.50 -13.92
CA ILE A 64 -7.26 8.48 -13.25
C ILE A 64 -5.81 8.01 -13.21
N ILE A 65 -4.88 8.91 -12.85
CA ILE A 65 -3.47 8.58 -12.59
C ILE A 65 -3.15 8.85 -11.12
N LEU A 66 -2.74 7.81 -10.40
CA LEU A 66 -2.34 7.87 -9.00
C LEU A 66 -0.84 8.12 -8.91
N CYS A 67 -0.42 9.10 -8.11
CA CYS A 67 1.00 9.45 -7.97
C CYS A 67 1.86 8.26 -7.48
N ASP A 68 2.91 7.92 -8.24
CA ASP A 68 3.91 6.89 -7.92
C ASP A 68 4.91 7.29 -6.84
N ARG A 69 5.00 8.59 -6.52
CA ARG A 69 6.05 9.13 -5.66
C ARG A 69 5.46 9.91 -4.50
N CYS A 70 5.37 9.26 -3.34
CA CYS A 70 5.40 9.97 -2.07
C CYS A 70 6.88 10.06 -1.66
N VAL A 71 7.60 11.06 -2.17
CA VAL A 71 8.96 11.38 -1.69
C VAL A 71 8.78 12.10 -0.36
N HIS A 72 9.14 11.44 0.74
CA HIS A 72 9.48 12.12 1.97
C HIS A 72 10.67 11.42 2.60
#